data_AF-A0A9D9LYR3-F1
#
_entry.id   AF-A0A9D9LYR3-F1
#
_cell.length_a   1.000
_cell.length_b   1.000
_cell.length_c   1.000
_cell.angle_alpha   90.00
_cell.angle_beta   90.00
_cell.angle_gamma   90.00
#
_symmetry.space_group_name_H-M   'P 1'
#
loop_
_entity.id
_entity.type
_entity.pdbx_description
1 polymer ?
#
loop_
_entity_poly.entity_id
_entity_poly.type
_entity_poly.pdbx_seq_one_letter_code
_entity_poly.pdbx_strand_id
1 'polypeptide(L)'
;MKDKCQLTIRQISLMQHSLGLDDGEPIRGQRLVYRNYFDAGESIGAWDDLESKGLAAKNICHNGSVEYSVTDIGIQTLERIMLIKLKFRE
;
A
#
# COMPACT_ATOMS: atom_id res chain seq x y z
N MET A 1 -17.18 -16.80 -5.22
CA MET A 1 -15.93 -16.06 -4.95
C MET A 1 -16.14 -15.16 -3.74
N LYS A 2 -15.68 -15.58 -2.56
CA LYS A 2 -15.66 -14.76 -1.35
C LYS A 2 -14.32 -14.99 -0.62
N ASP A 3 -13.23 -14.66 -1.30
CA ASP A 3 -12.01 -14.37 -0.57
C ASP A 3 -12.17 -12.96 -0.01
N LYS A 4 -12.74 -12.89 1.20
CA LYS A 4 -12.61 -11.70 2.04
C LYS A 4 -11.12 -11.61 2.37
N CYS A 5 -10.34 -10.91 1.54
CA CYS A 5 -9.03 -10.46 1.94
C CYS A 5 -9.22 -9.59 3.18
N GLN A 6 -9.05 -10.19 4.36
CA GLN A 6 -9.17 -9.48 5.63
C GLN A 6 -7.85 -8.73 5.82
N LEU A 7 -7.87 -7.44 5.50
CA LEU A 7 -6.80 -6.53 5.86
C LEU A 7 -7.10 -5.94 7.23
N THR A 8 -6.07 -5.86 8.06
CA THR A 8 -6.14 -5.12 9.31
C THR A 8 -6.11 -3.61 9.04
N ILE A 9 -6.63 -2.81 9.97
CA ILE A 9 -6.54 -1.33 9.89
C ILE A 9 -5.08 -0.90 9.72
N ARG A 10 -4.15 -1.52 10.45
CA ARG A 10 -2.71 -1.24 10.36
C ARG A 10 -2.17 -1.46 8.95
N GLN A 11 -2.57 -2.53 8.28
CA GLN A 11 -2.14 -2.81 6.90
C GLN A 11 -2.66 -1.76 5.91
N ILE A 12 -3.94 -1.39 6.05
CA ILE A 12 -4.54 -0.33 5.23
C ILE A 12 -3.77 0.97 5.43
N SER A 13 -3.49 1.35 6.68
CA SER A 13 -2.73 2.56 7.00
C SER A 13 -1.31 2.53 6.45
N LEU A 14 -0.61 1.40 6.51
CA LEU A 14 0.74 1.27 5.94
C LEU A 14 0.73 1.46 4.41
N MET A 15 -0.23 0.84 3.72
CA MET A 15 -0.37 1.01 2.27
C MET A 15 -0.70 2.47 1.94
N GLN A 16 -1.64 3.11 2.66
CA GLN A 16 -1.94 4.54 2.49
C GLN A 16 -0.70 5.41 2.68
N HIS A 17 0.05 5.18 3.76
CA HIS A 17 1.26 5.93 4.07
C HIS A 17 2.31 5.80 2.96
N SER A 18 2.56 4.58 2.48
CA SER A 18 3.51 4.35 1.37
C SER A 18 3.11 5.04 0.07
N LEU A 19 1.81 5.31 -0.11
CA LEU A 19 1.24 6.02 -1.26
C LEU A 19 1.14 7.55 -1.03
N GLY A 20 1.53 8.03 0.15
CA GLY A 20 1.43 9.44 0.53
C GLY A 20 -0.01 9.90 0.78
N LEU A 21 -0.87 8.99 1.22
CA LEU A 21 -2.30 9.23 1.45
C LEU A 21 -2.64 9.52 2.92
N ASP A 22 -1.65 9.89 3.74
CA ASP A 22 -1.84 10.18 5.17
C ASP A 22 -2.80 11.34 5.39
N ASP A 23 -2.69 12.38 4.55
CA ASP A 23 -3.42 13.63 4.72
C ASP A 23 -4.21 14.00 3.45
N GLY A 24 -5.43 14.51 3.63
CA GLY A 24 -6.23 15.11 2.57
C GLY A 24 -7.46 14.30 2.16
N GLU A 25 -8.55 15.02 1.94
CA GLU A 25 -9.80 14.44 1.46
C GLU A 25 -9.74 14.11 -0.04
N PRO A 26 -10.43 13.06 -0.50
CA PRO A 26 -10.62 12.82 -1.92
C PRO A 26 -11.32 14.00 -2.60
N ILE A 27 -10.72 14.52 -3.67
CA ILE A 27 -11.33 15.56 -4.50
C ILE A 27 -12.08 14.83 -5.62
N ARG A 28 -13.41 14.99 -5.67
CA ARG A 28 -14.28 14.31 -6.67
C ARG A 28 -14.11 12.78 -6.68
N GLY A 29 -13.93 12.17 -5.50
CA GLY A 29 -13.74 10.72 -5.36
C GLY A 29 -12.37 10.20 -5.81
N GLN A 30 -11.39 11.09 -6.00
CA GLN A 30 -10.02 10.74 -6.40
C GLN A 30 -9.01 11.24 -5.38
N ARG A 31 -7.95 10.46 -5.14
CA ARG A 31 -6.75 10.92 -4.43
C ARG A 31 -5.53 10.76 -5.32
N LEU A 32 -4.67 11.77 -5.30
CA LEU A 32 -3.40 11.75 -6.02
C LEU A 32 -2.37 11.00 -5.19
N VAL A 33 -1.72 10.04 -5.83
CA VAL A 33 -0.58 9.31 -5.31
C VAL A 33 0.67 9.99 -5.84
N TYR A 34 1.60 10.33 -4.95
CA TYR A 34 2.85 11.02 -5.32
C TYR A 34 4.12 10.21 -4.98
N ARG A 35 3.97 9.05 -4.33
CA ARG A 35 5.02 8.05 -4.06
C ARG A 35 4.42 6.66 -4.00
N ASN A 36 5.25 5.62 -4.04
CA ASN A 36 4.83 4.25 -3.76
C ASN A 36 6.01 3.45 -3.20
N TYR A 37 6.53 3.89 -2.06
CA TYR A 37 7.62 3.21 -1.38
C TYR A 37 7.54 3.45 0.12
N PHE A 38 8.04 2.49 0.88
CA PHE A 38 8.20 2.54 2.33
C PHE A 38 9.51 1.86 2.71
N ASP A 39 10.44 2.62 3.27
CA ASP A 39 11.73 2.12 3.73
C ASP A 39 11.69 1.73 5.20
N ALA A 40 12.24 0.56 5.51
CA ALA A 40 12.39 0.03 6.84
C ALA A 40 13.82 -0.46 7.06
N GLY A 41 14.32 -0.33 8.30
CA GLY A 41 15.62 -0.90 8.67
C GLY A 41 15.62 -2.44 8.69
N GLU A 42 14.45 -3.05 8.82
CA GLU A 42 14.26 -4.51 8.87
C GLU A 42 12.88 -4.91 8.34
N SER A 43 12.63 -6.21 8.27
CA SER A 43 11.36 -6.79 7.88
C SER A 43 10.22 -6.39 8.83
N ILE A 44 9.10 -5.94 8.29
CA ILE A 44 7.91 -5.62 9.09
C ILE A 44 6.82 -6.66 8.81
N GLY A 45 6.43 -7.42 9.83
CA GLY A 45 5.48 -8.53 9.67
C GLY A 45 4.13 -8.16 9.02
N ALA A 46 3.65 -6.92 9.20
CA ALA A 46 2.42 -6.48 8.51
C ALA A 46 2.61 -6.31 7.00
N TRP A 47 3.80 -5.88 6.57
CA TRP A 47 4.17 -5.80 5.16
C TRP A 47 4.48 -7.19 4.58
N ASP A 48 5.13 -8.06 5.35
CA ASP A 48 5.37 -9.44 4.94
C ASP A 48 4.05 -10.21 4.73
N ASP A 49 3.06 -9.98 5.58
CA ASP A 49 1.71 -10.54 5.38
C ASP A 49 1.00 -9.95 4.14
N LEU A 50 1.23 -8.67 3.81
CA LEU A 50 0.72 -8.06 2.56
C LEU A 50 1.41 -8.63 1.31
N GLU A 51 2.71 -8.88 1.39
CA GLU A 51 3.51 -9.47 0.33
C GLU A 51 3.09 -10.92 0.06
N SER A 52 2.87 -11.72 1.11
CA SER A 52 2.35 -13.09 0.96
C SER A 52 0.95 -13.16 0.31
N LYS A 53 0.18 -12.06 0.35
CA LYS A 53 -1.13 -11.91 -0.31
C LYS A 53 -1.03 -11.32 -1.72
N GLY A 54 0.17 -10.98 -2.20
CA GLY A 54 0.41 -10.33 -3.50
C GLY A 54 -0.03 -8.86 -3.55
N LEU A 55 -0.31 -8.24 -2.40
CA LEU A 55 -0.76 -6.85 -2.30
C LEU A 55 0.39 -5.85 -2.14
N ALA A 56 1.57 -6.35 -1.76
CA ALA A 56 2.80 -5.59 -1.67
C ALA A 56 3.94 -6.33 -2.36
N ALA A 57 4.95 -5.59 -2.77
CA ALA A 57 6.25 -6.11 -3.17
C ALA A 57 7.28 -5.71 -2.12
N LYS A 58 8.26 -6.59 -1.92
CA LYS A 58 9.36 -6.41 -0.96
C LYS A 58 10.68 -6.50 -1.71
N ASN A 59 11.56 -5.54 -1.46
CA ASN A 59 12.92 -5.50 -1.98
C ASN A 59 13.90 -5.42 -0.81
N ILE A 60 14.94 -6.24 -0.82
CA ILE A 60 16.00 -6.21 0.18
C ILE A 60 17.19 -5.49 -0.43
N CYS A 61 17.53 -4.34 0.13
CA CYS A 61 18.61 -3.49 -0.34
C CYS A 61 19.98 -4.05 0.08
N HIS A 62 21.05 -3.64 -0.63
CA HIS A 62 22.42 -4.12 -0.36
C HIS A 62 22.93 -3.81 1.06
N ASN A 63 22.41 -2.77 1.71
CA ASN A 63 22.74 -2.37 3.08
C ASN A 63 21.90 -3.11 4.15
N GLY A 64 21.07 -4.09 3.74
CA GLY A 64 20.18 -4.83 4.62
C GLY A 64 18.86 -4.13 4.95
N SER A 65 18.64 -2.90 4.46
CA SER A 65 17.32 -2.26 4.59
C SER A 65 16.29 -2.95 3.70
N VAL A 66 15.02 -2.78 4.03
CA VAL A 66 13.90 -3.36 3.29
C VAL A 66 13.03 -2.25 2.75
N GLU A 67 12.79 -2.27 1.45
CA GLU A 67 11.88 -1.37 0.77
C GLU A 67 10.61 -2.14 0.41
N TYR A 68 9.46 -1.53 0.69
CA TYR A 68 8.15 -2.07 0.36
C TYR A 68 7.41 -1.13 -0.59
N SER A 69 6.66 -1.69 -1.54
CA SER A 69 5.75 -0.93 -2.41
C SER A 69 4.42 -1.66 -2.54
N VAL A 70 3.35 -0.91 -2.82
CA VAL A 70 2.02 -1.49 -3.06
C VAL A 70 1.93 -1.92 -4.52
N THR A 71 1.49 -3.15 -4.77
CA THR A 71 1.30 -3.67 -6.14
C THR A 71 0.03 -3.10 -6.77
N ASP A 72 -0.15 -3.27 -8.07
CA ASP A 72 -1.40 -2.91 -8.76
C ASP A 72 -2.62 -3.59 -8.14
N ILE A 73 -2.48 -4.85 -7.71
CA ILE A 73 -3.54 -5.61 -7.02
C ILE A 73 -3.81 -4.98 -5.64
N GLY A 74 -2.77 -4.57 -4.92
CA GLY A 74 -2.88 -3.82 -3.67
C GLY A 74 -3.59 -2.49 -3.82
N ILE A 75 -3.25 -1.72 -4.86
CA ILE A 75 -3.87 -0.43 -5.20
C ILE A 75 -5.35 -0.63 -5.50
N GLN A 76 -5.71 -1.57 -6.38
CA GLN A 76 -7.10 -1.89 -6.69
C GLN A 76 -7.89 -2.35 -5.46
N THR A 77 -7.23 -3.07 -4.55
CA THR A 77 -7.82 -3.49 -3.28
C THR A 77 -8.12 -2.30 -2.38
N LEU A 78 -7.17 -1.36 -2.26
CA LEU A 78 -7.37 -0.10 -1.53
C LEU A 78 -8.50 0.75 -2.11
N GLU A 79 -8.57 0.90 -3.44
CA GLU A 79 -9.65 1.63 -4.11
C GLU A 79 -11.03 1.10 -3.72
N ARG A 80 -11.18 -0.24 -3.66
CA ARG A 80 -12.43 -0.90 -3.27
C ARG A 80 -12.78 -0.71 -1.80
N ILE A 81 -11.78 -0.76 -0.90
CA ILE A 81 -11.97 -0.57 0.54
C ILE A 81 -12.36 0.88 0.83
N MET A 82 -11.69 1.83 0.20
CA MET A 82 -11.84 3.26 0.45
C MET A 82 -12.96 3.91 -0.37
N LEU A 83 -13.51 3.21 -1.37
CA LEU A 83 -14.50 3.73 -2.32
C LEU A 83 -14.02 5.00 -3.05
N ILE A 84 -12.72 5.04 -3.40
CA ILE A 84 -12.09 6.13 -4.16
C ILE A 84 -11.26 5.59 -5.32
N LYS A 85 -10.85 6.48 -6.21
CA LYS A 85 -9.83 6.20 -7.23
C LYS A 85 -8.47 6.77 -6.86
N LEU A 86 -7.41 6.00 -7.09
CA LEU A 86 -6.04 6.41 -6.88
C LEU A 86 -5.41 6.74 -8.22
N LYS A 87 -4.87 7.95 -8.35
CA LYS A 87 -4.24 8.42 -9.59
C LYS A 87 -2.79 8.79 -9.32
N PHE A 88 -1.87 8.13 -10.01
CA PHE A 88 -0.45 8.46 -9.98
C PHE A 88 -0.20 9.71 -10.83
N ARG A 89 0.66 10.60 -10.34
CA ARG A 89 1.18 11.68 -11.18
C ARG A 89 2.11 11.07 -12.24
N GLU A 90 1.77 11.27 -13.50
CA GLU A 90 2.64 11.04 -14.66
C GLU A 90 3.75 12.10 -14.72
#